data_AF-A0A3A8JB54-F1
#
_entry.id   AF-A0A3A8JB54-F1
#
_cell.length_a   1.000
_cell.length_b   1.000
_cell.length_c   1.000
_cell.angle_alpha   90.00
_cell.angle_beta   90.00
_cell.angle_gamma   90.00
#
_symmetry.space_group_name_H-M   'P 1'
#
loop_
_entity.id
_entity.type
_entity.pdbx_description
1 polymer ?
#
loop_
_entity_poly.entity_id
_entity_poly.type
_entity_poly.pdbx_seq_one_letter_code
_entity_poly.pdbx_strand_id
1 'polypeptide(L)'
;MKSIFRLLPACLSVGFFVACGVPAPEDDLPAPVLVTQDFADGNDGSHSQGRQLHGTTHGSIAFANAAFLRDGQRRPVTLELDKGELVADLTLRLQTTTSSLENCAMPGSSGPDRSCGLTVLGHGTCTPGVRVTLSSGGGICNIRHPGSCTGEPVMRVCADEKSCEHQDANHIATGAPVCASETCPNAVFNCPASGVYTVLAGAYTPGEAWSLTPSVNKGEFPATQQKLRGTQLVGLLMHPASGTGTLEVTAAVNAMNVATTESPGTWDPSGSTFLYRVRALGAQPLSNICDNNPVPNGGEALVVPVRGLYDDLGVRTESTAAFTLACDYAVISKCYRWGYKPWLDGAQAGPVTQAHWACTRMARADYCGAGDSYTNDGTPIRLWDDLTPTINPPPANPIPAVSMTFEAGWKTNGAACLSHWRWKTLQANTCINLHWPIYDANGNVTNDCRSPGATESCSAICDDAREATKLFGAKVFNESKSNGP
;
A
#
# COMPACT_ATOMS: atom_id res chain seq x y z
N MET A 1 -26.37 -68.99 2.89
CA MET A 1 -24.91 -69.14 3.10
C MET A 1 -24.46 -68.06 4.07
N LYS A 2 -23.80 -68.47 5.16
CA LYS A 2 -23.31 -67.64 6.28
C LYS A 2 -22.00 -66.93 5.91
N SER A 3 -21.79 -65.70 6.38
CA SER A 3 -20.47 -65.18 6.76
C SER A 3 -20.67 -63.89 7.59
N ILE A 4 -20.73 -63.97 8.92
CA ILE A 4 -19.63 -63.92 9.91
C ILE A 4 -19.10 -62.49 10.12
N PHE A 5 -19.47 -61.96 11.30
CA PHE A 5 -18.87 -60.83 12.00
C PHE A 5 -17.38 -61.07 12.30
N ARG A 6 -16.56 -60.01 12.17
CA ARG A 6 -15.36 -59.83 12.99
C ARG A 6 -15.35 -58.43 13.59
N LEU A 7 -15.15 -58.37 14.89
CA LEU A 7 -15.07 -57.20 15.74
C LEU A 7 -13.65 -57.12 16.34
N LEU A 8 -13.21 -55.87 16.56
CA LEU A 8 -12.16 -55.35 17.48
C LEU A 8 -10.71 -55.23 16.98
N PRO A 9 -9.86 -54.30 17.52
CA PRO A 9 -10.11 -53.22 18.50
C PRO A 9 -9.48 -51.82 18.17
N ALA A 10 -9.66 -50.93 19.14
CA ALA A 10 -9.39 -49.49 19.28
C ALA A 10 -7.96 -48.94 19.09
N CYS A 11 -7.92 -47.59 19.10
CA CYS A 11 -6.81 -46.66 19.38
C CYS A 11 -6.03 -46.10 18.18
N LEU A 12 -6.51 -44.99 17.62
CA LEU A 12 -5.66 -43.86 17.19
C LEU A 12 -6.52 -42.59 17.09
N SER A 13 -6.76 -41.97 18.24
CA SER A 13 -7.32 -40.64 18.39
C SER A 13 -6.23 -39.59 18.10
N VAL A 14 -6.17 -39.09 16.87
CA VAL A 14 -5.50 -37.83 16.54
C VAL A 14 -6.59 -36.77 16.45
N GLY A 15 -6.71 -35.97 17.52
CA GLY A 15 -7.64 -34.85 17.57
C GLY A 15 -7.14 -33.72 16.67
N PHE A 16 -7.77 -33.54 15.52
CA PHE A 16 -7.73 -32.27 14.79
C PHE A 16 -8.73 -31.32 15.45
N PHE A 17 -8.22 -30.34 16.20
CA PHE A 17 -8.99 -29.16 16.56
C PHE A 17 -9.22 -28.33 15.29
N VAL A 18 -10.38 -28.51 14.65
CA VAL A 18 -10.92 -27.52 13.71
C VAL A 18 -11.55 -26.43 14.56
N ALA A 19 -10.80 -25.36 14.80
CA ALA A 19 -11.37 -24.12 15.29
C ALA A 19 -12.21 -23.51 14.18
N CYS A 20 -13.54 -23.56 14.31
CA CYS A 20 -14.44 -22.71 13.55
C CYS A 20 -14.20 -21.26 13.99
N GLY A 21 -13.26 -20.58 13.33
CA GLY A 21 -13.15 -19.13 13.38
C GLY A 21 -14.31 -18.53 12.58
N VAL A 22 -15.24 -17.88 13.28
CA VAL A 22 -16.24 -17.02 12.65
C VAL A 22 -15.50 -15.79 12.13
N PRO A 23 -15.47 -15.50 10.82
CA PRO A 23 -14.83 -14.28 10.32
C PRO A 23 -15.64 -13.06 10.75
N ALA A 24 -14.95 -12.00 11.16
CA ALA A 24 -15.54 -10.70 11.43
C ALA A 24 -16.16 -10.12 10.15
N PRO A 25 -17.25 -9.32 10.25
CA PRO A 25 -17.89 -8.74 9.08
C PRO A 25 -17.15 -7.45 8.66
N GLU A 26 -16.03 -7.58 7.95
CA GLU A 26 -15.39 -6.48 7.21
C GLU A 26 -14.94 -6.85 5.77
N ASP A 27 -15.29 -8.03 5.26
CA ASP A 27 -14.83 -8.53 3.94
C ASP A 27 -15.87 -8.47 2.80
N ASP A 28 -16.87 -7.60 2.88
CA ASP A 28 -17.80 -7.33 1.76
C ASP A 28 -17.43 -6.06 0.98
N LEU A 29 -16.14 -5.72 0.91
CA LEU A 29 -15.67 -4.88 -0.18
C LEU A 29 -15.61 -5.74 -1.44
N PRO A 30 -16.28 -5.36 -2.55
CA PRO A 30 -16.18 -6.11 -3.79
C PRO A 30 -14.69 -6.30 -4.11
N ALA A 31 -14.32 -7.53 -4.48
CA ALA A 31 -12.97 -7.85 -4.96
C ALA A 31 -12.52 -6.70 -5.86
N PRO A 32 -11.32 -6.11 -5.64
CA PRO A 32 -10.89 -4.92 -6.35
C PRO A 32 -11.10 -5.20 -7.82
N VAL A 33 -12.08 -4.52 -8.41
CA VAL A 33 -12.41 -4.77 -9.79
C VAL A 33 -11.12 -4.48 -10.52
N LEU A 34 -10.59 -5.50 -11.21
CA LEU A 34 -9.55 -5.35 -12.20
C LEU A 34 -10.19 -4.59 -13.37
N VAL A 35 -10.72 -3.39 -13.10
CA VAL A 35 -11.11 -2.48 -14.14
C VAL A 35 -9.77 -2.12 -14.74
N THR A 36 -9.61 -2.51 -15.99
CA THR A 36 -8.90 -1.69 -16.96
C THR A 36 -9.09 -0.24 -16.53
N GLN A 37 -8.01 0.55 -16.42
CA GLN A 37 -8.26 1.95 -16.75
C GLN A 37 -8.84 1.86 -18.17
N ASP A 38 -10.16 2.07 -18.31
CA ASP A 38 -10.81 2.15 -19.61
C ASP A 38 -10.16 3.34 -20.29
N PHE A 39 -9.06 3.06 -21.00
CA PHE A 39 -8.29 4.04 -21.74
C PHE A 39 -9.09 4.28 -23.01
N ALA A 40 -10.12 5.13 -22.85
CA ALA A 40 -11.21 5.40 -23.76
C ALA A 40 -10.94 5.04 -25.22
N ASP A 41 -11.79 4.18 -25.77
CA ASP A 41 -12.01 4.08 -27.21
C ASP A 41 -12.09 5.49 -27.81
N GLY A 42 -11.05 5.89 -28.55
CA GLY A 42 -10.95 7.20 -29.18
C GLY A 42 -9.70 8.02 -28.87
N ASN A 43 -8.85 7.62 -27.91
CA ASN A 43 -7.45 8.04 -27.84
C ASN A 43 -6.56 6.86 -28.32
N ASP A 44 -5.38 7.11 -28.89
CA ASP A 44 -4.60 6.11 -29.65
C ASP A 44 -4.05 4.89 -28.87
N GLY A 45 -4.43 4.77 -27.59
CA GLY A 45 -4.05 3.70 -26.67
C GLY A 45 -2.57 3.75 -26.28
N SER A 46 -1.90 4.89 -26.50
CA SER A 46 -0.46 5.00 -26.26
C SER A 46 -0.12 5.51 -24.85
N HIS A 47 0.95 4.95 -24.28
CA HIS A 47 1.50 5.33 -22.99
C HIS A 47 2.93 5.82 -23.15
N SER A 48 3.32 6.79 -22.31
CA SER A 48 4.64 7.38 -22.39
C SER A 48 5.66 6.52 -21.64
N GLN A 49 6.72 6.12 -22.35
CA GLN A 49 7.83 5.36 -21.79
C GLN A 49 8.76 6.21 -20.92
N GLY A 50 9.73 5.56 -20.28
CA GLY A 50 10.73 6.24 -19.47
C GLY A 50 12.08 5.56 -19.47
N ARG A 51 13.13 6.31 -19.17
CA ARG A 51 14.51 5.80 -19.05
C ARG A 51 14.87 5.42 -17.63
N GLN A 52 14.33 6.15 -16.65
CA GLN A 52 14.71 6.01 -15.24
C GLN A 52 13.88 4.91 -14.56
N LEU A 53 14.55 3.97 -13.89
CA LEU A 53 13.91 2.88 -13.16
C LEU A 53 13.17 3.39 -11.91
N HIS A 54 13.91 3.99 -10.96
CA HIS A 54 13.38 4.51 -9.69
C HIS A 54 13.00 5.99 -9.72
N GLY A 55 13.73 6.79 -10.51
CA GLY A 55 13.64 8.26 -10.48
C GLY A 55 14.32 8.91 -9.27
N THR A 56 14.87 8.11 -8.36
CA THR A 56 15.53 8.56 -7.13
C THR A 56 16.71 7.67 -6.77
N THR A 57 17.69 8.20 -6.03
CA THR A 57 18.79 7.42 -5.42
C THR A 57 18.36 6.72 -4.13
N HIS A 58 17.18 7.04 -3.59
CA HIS A 58 16.61 6.41 -2.39
C HIS A 58 15.61 5.31 -2.75
N GLY A 59 16.00 4.43 -3.68
CA GLY A 59 15.11 3.42 -4.24
C GLY A 59 14.66 2.35 -3.26
N SER A 60 15.46 2.03 -2.24
CA SER A 60 15.18 0.95 -1.27
C SER A 60 15.11 1.47 0.17
N ILE A 61 14.00 1.20 0.86
CA ILE A 61 13.66 1.70 2.20
C ILE A 61 13.44 0.54 3.16
N ALA A 62 14.05 0.61 4.35
CA ALA A 62 13.88 -0.40 5.39
C ALA A 62 12.53 -0.23 6.13
N PHE A 63 11.90 -1.35 6.48
CA PHE A 63 10.78 -1.37 7.44
C PHE A 63 11.25 -1.11 8.87
N ALA A 64 12.47 -1.55 9.20
CA ALA A 64 13.05 -1.39 10.52
C ALA A 64 13.43 0.06 10.82
N ASN A 65 13.46 0.40 12.11
CA ASN A 65 13.85 1.71 12.65
C ASN A 65 12.99 2.88 12.14
N ALA A 66 11.80 2.61 11.58
CA ALA A 66 10.83 3.66 11.29
C ALA A 66 10.38 4.34 12.59
N ALA A 67 10.11 5.64 12.51
CA ALA A 67 9.62 6.43 13.63
C ALA A 67 8.60 7.44 13.16
N PHE A 68 7.73 7.91 14.06
CA PHE A 68 6.77 8.96 13.78
C PHE A 68 7.04 10.17 14.69
N LEU A 69 7.01 11.37 14.12
CA LEU A 69 7.12 12.61 14.87
C LEU A 69 5.76 12.96 15.49
N ARG A 70 5.63 12.82 16.82
CA ARG A 70 4.46 13.24 17.59
C ARG A 70 4.89 14.11 18.75
N ASP A 71 4.31 15.29 18.88
CA ASP A 71 4.63 16.28 19.93
C ASP A 71 6.14 16.60 20.00
N GLY A 72 6.82 16.66 18.86
CA GLY A 72 8.27 16.94 18.77
C GLY A 72 9.18 15.75 19.19
N GLN A 73 8.59 14.62 19.57
CA GLN A 73 9.32 13.40 19.94
C GLN A 73 9.30 12.39 18.79
N ARG A 74 10.44 11.75 18.51
CA ARG A 74 10.53 10.61 17.60
C ARG A 74 10.11 9.36 18.34
N ARG A 75 9.02 8.73 17.91
CA ARG A 75 8.51 7.49 18.51
C ARG A 75 8.65 6.34 17.53
N PRO A 76 9.26 5.21 17.92
CA PRO A 76 9.33 4.04 17.06
C PRO A 76 7.94 3.59 16.63
N VAL A 77 7.83 3.13 15.39
CA VAL A 77 6.62 2.52 14.84
C VAL A 77 6.95 1.20 14.17
N THR A 78 6.00 0.28 14.14
CA THR A 78 6.08 -0.87 13.23
C THR A 78 5.56 -0.39 11.88
N LEU A 79 6.42 -0.41 10.86
CA LEU A 79 6.06 -0.02 9.49
C LEU A 79 5.80 -1.26 8.64
N GLU A 80 4.72 -1.25 7.89
CA GLU A 80 4.36 -2.29 6.92
C GLU A 80 3.84 -1.68 5.61
N LEU A 81 3.73 -2.52 4.58
CA LEU A 81 2.99 -2.23 3.36
C LEU A 81 1.71 -3.05 3.32
N ASP A 82 0.58 -2.38 3.38
CA ASP A 82 -0.74 -2.94 3.15
C ASP A 82 -1.19 -2.54 1.74
N LYS A 83 -1.21 -3.49 0.81
CA LYS A 83 -1.45 -3.26 -0.62
C LYS A 83 -0.52 -2.16 -1.18
N GLY A 84 -1.08 -1.01 -1.59
CA GLY A 84 -0.38 0.15 -2.12
C GLY A 84 -0.17 1.28 -1.12
N GLU A 85 -0.32 1.01 0.17
CA GLU A 85 -0.29 1.99 1.24
C GLU A 85 0.79 1.65 2.28
N LEU A 86 1.53 2.67 2.72
CA LEU A 86 2.33 2.59 3.94
C LEU A 86 1.40 2.59 5.15
N VAL A 87 1.75 1.79 6.15
CA VAL A 87 0.95 1.66 7.37
C VAL A 87 1.89 1.62 8.56
N ALA A 88 1.66 2.49 9.54
CA ALA A 88 2.50 2.57 10.73
C ALA A 88 1.69 2.34 12.01
N ASP A 89 2.07 1.33 12.79
CA ASP A 89 1.48 1.08 14.11
C ASP A 89 2.32 1.79 15.19
N LEU A 90 1.70 2.78 15.83
CA LEU A 90 2.28 3.56 16.90
C LEU A 90 1.74 3.09 18.26
N THR A 91 2.61 2.55 19.11
CA THR A 91 2.23 2.18 20.49
C THR A 91 1.75 3.40 21.27
N LEU A 92 0.56 3.33 21.85
CA LEU A 92 -0.03 4.37 22.68
C LEU A 92 0.50 4.29 24.12
N ARG A 93 0.76 5.44 24.73
CA ARG A 93 1.18 5.52 26.14
C ARG A 93 0.90 6.92 26.69
N LEU A 94 0.50 7.01 27.96
CA LEU A 94 0.29 8.29 28.64
C LEU A 94 1.56 9.16 28.58
N GLN A 95 1.44 10.38 28.03
CA GLN A 95 2.54 11.35 27.86
C GLN A 95 2.61 12.33 29.02
N THR A 96 1.46 12.82 29.49
CA THR A 96 1.38 13.83 30.54
C THR A 96 0.37 13.43 31.61
N THR A 97 0.73 13.72 32.86
CA THR A 97 -0.10 13.50 34.04
C THR A 97 -0.53 14.84 34.64
N THR A 98 -1.69 14.85 35.28
CA THR A 98 -2.29 15.99 35.97
C THR A 98 -2.73 15.53 37.38
N SER A 99 -3.13 16.45 38.25
CA SER A 99 -3.55 16.14 39.62
C SER A 99 -4.72 15.15 39.70
N SER A 100 -5.51 15.03 38.64
CA SER A 100 -6.56 14.00 38.48
C SER A 100 -6.09 12.58 38.80
N LEU A 101 -4.81 12.27 38.56
CA LEU A 101 -4.21 10.97 38.83
C LEU A 101 -3.58 10.84 40.23
N GLU A 102 -3.55 11.92 41.00
CA GLU A 102 -3.04 11.94 42.37
C GLU A 102 -4.13 11.50 43.36
N ASN A 103 -3.71 11.02 44.54
CA ASN A 103 -4.66 10.70 45.60
C ASN A 103 -5.36 11.97 46.12
N CYS A 104 -6.64 11.86 46.46
CA CYS A 104 -7.37 12.97 47.04
C CYS A 104 -6.87 13.29 48.45
N ALA A 105 -6.26 14.46 48.62
CA ALA A 105 -5.72 14.92 49.91
C ALA A 105 -6.80 15.46 50.86
N MET A 106 -7.90 16.01 50.32
CA MET A 106 -8.99 16.58 51.11
C MET A 106 -10.16 15.60 51.28
N PRO A 107 -10.59 15.34 52.53
CA PRO A 107 -11.83 14.61 52.79
C PRO A 107 -13.03 15.29 52.10
N GLY A 108 -13.90 14.50 51.47
CA GLY A 108 -15.10 15.00 50.79
C GLY A 108 -14.92 15.42 49.33
N SER A 109 -13.75 15.17 48.72
CA SER A 109 -13.53 15.39 47.28
C SER A 109 -14.29 14.34 46.45
N SER A 110 -15.59 14.52 46.21
CA SER A 110 -16.43 13.60 45.44
C SER A 110 -16.90 14.21 44.11
N GLY A 111 -17.53 13.39 43.29
CA GLY A 111 -18.14 13.82 42.04
C GLY A 111 -17.23 13.72 40.82
N PRO A 112 -17.79 13.99 39.62
CA PRO A 112 -17.13 13.73 38.36
C PRO A 112 -16.15 14.84 37.93
N ASP A 113 -16.26 16.02 38.53
CA ASP A 113 -15.46 17.20 38.18
C ASP A 113 -14.22 17.36 39.08
N ARG A 114 -14.01 16.45 40.03
CA ARG A 114 -12.88 16.50 40.96
C ARG A 114 -11.52 16.37 40.27
N SER A 115 -10.49 16.93 40.89
CA SER A 115 -9.12 16.97 40.37
C SER A 115 -8.18 15.95 41.02
N CYS A 116 -8.69 14.79 41.43
CA CYS A 116 -7.92 13.74 42.09
C CYS A 116 -8.65 12.38 42.07
N GLY A 117 -7.95 11.31 42.42
CA GLY A 117 -8.52 9.99 42.70
C GLY A 117 -9.12 9.31 41.47
N LEU A 118 -8.63 9.65 40.27
CA LEU A 118 -8.90 8.94 39.03
C LEU A 118 -7.68 8.11 38.65
N THR A 119 -7.91 7.05 37.89
CA THR A 119 -6.86 6.22 37.29
C THR A 119 -7.03 6.22 35.78
N VAL A 120 -5.95 5.92 35.05
CA VAL A 120 -6.05 5.71 33.60
C VAL A 120 -6.75 4.38 33.36
N LEU A 121 -7.93 4.42 32.75
CA LEU A 121 -8.65 3.23 32.34
C LEU A 121 -8.09 2.68 31.02
N GLY A 122 -7.68 3.57 30.11
CA GLY A 122 -7.05 3.19 28.84
C GLY A 122 -7.05 4.31 27.82
N HIS A 123 -6.46 4.04 26.66
CA HIS A 123 -6.56 4.89 25.48
C HIS A 123 -7.61 4.33 24.52
N GLY A 124 -8.15 5.18 23.66
CA GLY A 124 -8.97 4.75 22.54
C GLY A 124 -8.57 5.45 21.26
N THR A 125 -8.89 4.81 20.14
CA THR A 125 -8.64 5.33 18.79
C THR A 125 -9.96 5.52 18.07
N CYS A 126 -10.04 6.53 17.23
CA CYS A 126 -11.23 6.84 16.44
C CYS A 126 -10.88 7.67 15.20
N THR A 127 -11.80 7.72 14.24
CA THR A 127 -11.67 8.62 13.08
C THR A 127 -11.88 10.07 13.53
N PRO A 128 -10.93 10.99 13.25
CA PRO A 128 -11.04 12.40 13.65
C PRO A 128 -12.37 13.04 13.25
N GLY A 129 -12.97 13.82 14.17
CA GLY A 129 -14.24 14.53 13.96
C GLY A 129 -15.50 13.66 14.01
N VAL A 130 -15.38 12.34 14.01
CA VAL A 130 -16.54 11.44 14.15
C VAL A 130 -17.06 11.46 15.59
N ARG A 131 -18.38 11.49 15.75
CA ARG A 131 -19.04 11.40 17.06
C ARG A 131 -18.91 9.98 17.64
N VAL A 132 -18.30 9.90 18.81
CA VAL A 132 -18.03 8.67 19.58
C VAL A 132 -18.90 8.66 20.83
N THR A 133 -19.41 7.48 21.17
CA THR A 133 -20.13 7.19 22.40
C THR A 133 -19.42 6.08 23.14
N LEU A 134 -18.91 6.38 24.34
CA LEU A 134 -18.48 5.40 25.33
C LEU A 134 -19.67 5.07 26.22
N SER A 135 -20.16 3.85 26.10
CA SER A 135 -21.25 3.33 26.93
C SER A 135 -20.71 2.42 28.01
N SER A 136 -21.20 2.47 29.24
CA SER A 136 -20.68 1.62 30.34
C SER A 136 -21.69 0.66 30.93
N GLY A 137 -22.62 0.19 30.10
CA GLY A 137 -23.75 -0.60 30.59
C GLY A 137 -24.75 0.26 31.37
N GLY A 138 -25.97 -0.22 31.40
CA GLY A 138 -27.12 0.59 31.79
C GLY A 138 -28.25 0.28 30.82
N GLY A 139 -29.25 -0.41 31.33
CA GLY A 139 -30.60 -0.18 30.84
C GLY A 139 -31.36 0.35 32.04
N ILE A 140 -32.06 1.47 31.92
CA ILE A 140 -33.47 1.49 31.52
C ILE A 140 -33.89 2.92 31.11
N CYS A 141 -33.99 3.10 29.80
CA CYS A 141 -34.93 3.97 29.10
C CYS A 141 -35.45 3.18 27.86
N ASN A 142 -35.78 1.89 28.08
CA ASN A 142 -36.10 0.84 27.09
C ASN A 142 -34.99 0.42 26.09
N ILE A 143 -33.74 0.85 26.30
CA ILE A 143 -32.59 0.50 25.45
C ILE A 143 -31.49 -0.10 26.33
N ARG A 144 -30.90 -1.22 25.89
CA ARG A 144 -29.69 -1.78 26.52
C ARG A 144 -28.46 -1.20 25.84
N HIS A 145 -27.60 -0.55 26.61
CA HIS A 145 -26.28 -0.15 26.14
C HIS A 145 -25.22 -1.23 26.44
N PRO A 146 -24.23 -1.43 25.55
CA PRO A 146 -23.11 -2.32 25.81
C PRO A 146 -22.17 -1.75 26.89
N GLY A 147 -21.39 -2.63 27.52
CA GLY A 147 -20.52 -2.31 28.66
C GLY A 147 -21.11 -2.73 30.01
N SER A 148 -20.38 -2.47 31.09
CA SER A 148 -20.83 -2.71 32.47
C SER A 148 -20.14 -1.79 33.48
N CYS A 149 -20.81 -1.53 34.61
CA CYS A 149 -20.24 -0.76 35.71
C CYS A 149 -20.79 -1.23 37.06
N THR A 150 -20.05 -0.98 38.15
CA THR A 150 -20.51 -1.14 39.54
C THR A 150 -19.93 -0.03 40.42
N GLY A 151 -20.61 0.32 41.53
CA GLY A 151 -20.07 1.25 42.53
C GLY A 151 -20.01 2.72 42.11
N GLU A 152 -20.99 3.17 41.31
CA GLU A 152 -21.14 4.58 40.86
C GLU A 152 -19.84 5.20 40.33
N PRO A 153 -19.21 4.64 39.28
CA PRO A 153 -17.98 5.20 38.76
C PRO A 153 -18.24 6.52 38.03
N VAL A 154 -17.20 7.35 37.97
CA VAL A 154 -17.11 8.53 37.11
C VAL A 154 -16.15 8.24 35.97
N MET A 155 -16.40 8.84 34.81
CA MET A 155 -15.56 8.72 33.62
C MET A 155 -15.18 10.12 33.15
N ARG A 156 -13.92 10.31 32.76
CA ARG A 156 -13.44 11.53 32.10
C ARG A 156 -12.69 11.18 30.84
N VAL A 157 -13.01 11.87 29.75
CA VAL A 157 -12.40 11.68 28.44
C VAL A 157 -11.53 12.88 28.13
N CYS A 158 -10.25 12.62 27.94
CA CYS A 158 -9.22 13.60 27.61
C CYS A 158 -8.76 13.41 26.16
N ALA A 159 -8.40 14.50 25.50
CA ALA A 159 -7.81 14.47 24.17
C ALA A 159 -6.39 13.91 24.21
N ASP A 160 -6.03 13.19 23.15
CA ASP A 160 -4.71 12.61 22.93
C ASP A 160 -4.31 11.61 24.02
N GLU A 161 -3.01 11.31 24.07
CA GLU A 161 -2.37 10.43 25.05
C GLU A 161 -2.06 11.18 26.36
N LYS A 162 -3.00 11.97 26.88
CA LYS A 162 -2.80 12.88 28.02
C LYS A 162 -3.90 12.73 29.06
N SER A 163 -3.60 12.93 30.34
CA SER A 163 -4.64 13.20 31.34
C SER A 163 -5.06 14.67 31.30
N CYS A 164 -6.21 14.97 31.92
CA CYS A 164 -6.81 16.30 31.92
C CYS A 164 -7.59 16.54 33.22
N GLU A 165 -7.54 17.77 33.70
CA GLU A 165 -8.48 18.31 34.68
C GLU A 165 -9.83 18.64 34.03
N HIS A 166 -10.89 18.77 34.82
CA HIS A 166 -12.24 19.03 34.31
C HIS A 166 -12.34 20.33 33.49
N GLN A 167 -11.55 21.35 33.83
CA GLN A 167 -11.56 22.65 33.16
C GLN A 167 -10.42 22.81 32.14
N ASP A 168 -9.62 21.77 31.91
CA ASP A 168 -8.51 21.86 30.96
C ASP A 168 -9.02 21.90 29.52
N ALA A 169 -8.28 22.56 28.64
CA ALA A 169 -8.61 22.62 27.22
C ALA A 169 -8.59 21.24 26.52
N ASN A 170 -7.88 20.25 27.08
CA ASN A 170 -7.86 18.88 26.58
C ASN A 170 -8.92 17.98 27.26
N HIS A 171 -9.77 18.50 28.13
CA HIS A 171 -11.00 17.83 28.55
C HIS A 171 -12.01 17.88 27.40
N ILE A 172 -12.59 16.72 27.05
CA ILE A 172 -13.57 16.65 25.96
C ILE A 172 -14.94 16.27 26.48
N ALA A 173 -15.00 15.34 27.44
CA ALA A 173 -16.25 14.92 28.03
C ALA A 173 -16.07 14.39 29.45
N THR A 174 -17.09 14.62 30.26
CA THR A 174 -17.30 13.90 31.52
C THR A 174 -18.48 12.95 31.30
N GLY A 175 -18.31 11.69 31.68
CA GLY A 175 -19.38 10.71 31.62
C GLY A 175 -20.41 10.98 32.72
N ALA A 176 -21.68 11.00 32.34
CA ALA A 176 -22.81 11.18 33.24
C ALA A 176 -23.83 10.05 33.04
N PRO A 177 -24.63 9.72 34.06
CA PRO A 177 -25.77 8.84 33.87
C PRO A 177 -26.73 9.40 32.81
N VAL A 178 -27.28 8.53 31.97
CA VAL A 178 -28.16 8.97 30.87
C VAL A 178 -29.60 9.17 31.35
N CYS A 179 -30.01 8.47 32.41
CA CYS A 179 -31.32 8.61 33.05
C CYS A 179 -31.13 8.69 34.58
N ALA A 180 -32.05 9.35 35.30
CA ALA A 180 -31.92 9.65 36.74
C ALA A 180 -31.86 8.41 37.66
N SER A 181 -32.23 7.23 37.15
CA SER A 181 -32.16 5.94 37.85
C SER A 181 -30.91 5.12 37.52
N GLU A 182 -30.03 5.60 36.64
CA GLU A 182 -28.79 4.93 36.28
C GLU A 182 -27.62 5.48 37.11
N THR A 183 -26.68 4.60 37.44
CA THR A 183 -25.43 4.95 38.14
C THR A 183 -24.21 4.85 37.23
N CYS A 184 -24.36 4.28 36.04
CA CYS A 184 -23.27 4.08 35.09
C CYS A 184 -23.09 5.29 34.16
N PRO A 185 -21.87 5.82 34.01
CA PRO A 185 -21.62 7.01 33.21
C PRO A 185 -21.49 6.68 31.71
N ASN A 186 -22.11 7.47 30.85
CA ASN A 186 -21.87 7.42 29.42
C ASN A 186 -21.27 8.75 28.96
N ALA A 187 -20.32 8.70 28.02
CA ALA A 187 -19.67 9.90 27.48
C ALA A 187 -19.86 9.96 25.97
N VAL A 188 -20.29 11.13 25.48
CA VAL A 188 -20.47 11.40 24.05
C VAL A 188 -19.60 12.59 23.67
N PHE A 189 -18.74 12.41 22.69
CA PHE A 189 -17.78 13.42 22.26
C PHE A 189 -17.47 13.31 20.77
N ASN A 190 -16.83 14.33 20.20
CA ASN A 190 -16.24 14.24 18.87
C ASN A 190 -14.79 13.78 19.00
N CYS A 191 -14.40 12.82 18.17
CA CYS A 191 -13.05 12.29 18.15
C CYS A 191 -12.03 13.42 17.92
N PRO A 192 -10.95 13.52 18.71
CA PRO A 192 -9.90 14.52 18.54
C PRO A 192 -9.26 14.48 17.15
N ALA A 193 -8.64 15.59 16.75
CA ALA A 193 -7.91 15.69 15.48
C ALA A 193 -6.76 14.66 15.38
N SER A 194 -6.16 14.28 16.51
CA SER A 194 -5.13 13.24 16.59
C SER A 194 -5.67 11.82 16.37
N GLY A 195 -6.99 11.62 16.45
CA GLY A 195 -7.63 10.31 16.41
C GLY A 195 -7.45 9.47 17.67
N VAL A 196 -6.94 10.06 18.77
CA VAL A 196 -6.69 9.37 20.04
C VAL A 196 -7.34 10.12 21.20
N TYR A 197 -7.85 9.38 22.17
CA TYR A 197 -8.31 9.91 23.45
C TYR A 197 -7.85 9.01 24.61
N THR A 198 -7.82 9.58 25.81
CA THR A 198 -7.50 8.87 27.05
C THR A 198 -8.70 8.92 27.98
N VAL A 199 -9.08 7.76 28.54
CA VAL A 199 -10.18 7.66 29.50
C VAL A 199 -9.60 7.52 30.90
N LEU A 200 -10.00 8.42 31.78
CA LEU A 200 -9.77 8.34 33.21
C LEU A 200 -11.05 7.85 33.89
N ALA A 201 -10.93 7.07 34.96
CA ALA A 201 -12.06 6.58 35.72
C ALA A 201 -11.76 6.45 37.22
N GLY A 202 -12.79 6.46 38.05
CA GLY A 202 -12.70 6.33 39.49
C GLY A 202 -14.08 6.15 40.12
N ALA A 203 -14.18 5.77 41.39
CA ALA A 203 -15.45 5.82 42.12
C ALA A 203 -15.96 7.25 42.25
N TYR A 204 -17.27 7.51 42.29
CA TYR A 204 -17.80 8.85 42.57
C TYR A 204 -17.29 9.45 43.87
N THR A 205 -17.16 8.62 44.91
CA THR A 205 -16.50 8.97 46.17
C THR A 205 -15.15 8.25 46.23
N PRO A 206 -13.99 8.95 46.27
CA PRO A 206 -12.69 8.32 46.33
C PRO A 206 -12.58 7.34 47.50
N GLY A 207 -12.03 6.15 47.23
CA GLY A 207 -11.86 5.07 48.21
C GLY A 207 -12.96 4.01 48.19
N GLU A 208 -14.12 4.29 47.60
CA GLU A 208 -15.18 3.29 47.41
C GLU A 208 -14.81 2.25 46.35
N ALA A 209 -15.37 1.05 46.46
CA ALA A 209 -15.18 -0.01 45.47
C ALA A 209 -15.99 0.29 44.20
N TRP A 210 -15.35 0.19 43.03
CA TRP A 210 -15.97 0.48 41.74
C TRP A 210 -15.43 -0.41 40.63
N SER A 211 -16.17 -0.53 39.54
CA SER A 211 -15.69 -1.08 38.27
C SER A 211 -16.33 -0.37 37.08
N LEU A 212 -15.58 -0.26 35.97
CA LEU A 212 -16.05 0.37 34.74
C LEU A 212 -15.46 -0.34 33.52
N THR A 213 -16.30 -0.97 32.72
CA THR A 213 -15.96 -1.62 31.46
C THR A 213 -16.76 -0.98 30.32
N PRO A 214 -16.25 0.10 29.71
CA PRO A 214 -16.97 0.78 28.66
C PRO A 214 -16.85 0.03 27.32
N SER A 215 -17.88 0.15 26.50
CA SER A 215 -17.94 -0.24 25.10
C SER A 215 -18.04 1.01 24.23
N VAL A 216 -17.31 1.02 23.12
CA VAL A 216 -17.31 2.13 22.18
C VAL A 216 -18.15 1.78 20.95
N ASN A 217 -18.96 2.71 20.46
CA ASN A 217 -19.78 2.48 19.26
C ASN A 217 -18.99 2.61 17.95
N LYS A 218 -17.87 3.35 17.96
CA LYS A 218 -17.01 3.63 16.81
C LYS A 218 -15.56 3.77 17.25
N GLY A 219 -14.65 3.13 16.54
CA GLY A 219 -13.25 3.07 16.92
C GLY A 219 -12.97 1.91 17.87
N GLU A 220 -11.87 1.98 18.61
CA GLU A 220 -11.38 0.91 19.48
C GLU A 220 -11.12 1.42 20.89
N PHE A 221 -11.58 0.67 21.89
CA PHE A 221 -11.25 0.91 23.30
C PHE A 221 -11.31 -0.40 24.10
N PRO A 222 -10.31 -0.71 24.96
CA PRO A 222 -9.04 -0.01 25.07
C PRO A 222 -8.14 -0.34 23.87
N ALA A 223 -7.48 0.67 23.32
CA ALA A 223 -6.48 0.52 22.27
C ALA A 223 -5.07 0.60 22.86
N THR A 224 -4.17 -0.28 22.41
CA THR A 224 -2.74 -0.26 22.80
C THR A 224 -1.86 0.36 21.71
N GLN A 225 -2.37 0.44 20.49
CA GLN A 225 -1.69 1.00 19.33
C GLN A 225 -2.66 1.88 18.54
N GLN A 226 -2.12 2.84 17.81
CA GLN A 226 -2.82 3.58 16.78
C GLN A 226 -2.22 3.24 15.43
N LYS A 227 -3.08 2.73 14.55
CA LYS A 227 -2.75 2.48 13.15
C LYS A 227 -2.84 3.79 12.36
N LEU A 228 -1.72 4.27 11.85
CA LEU A 228 -1.61 5.49 11.04
C LEU A 228 -1.61 5.13 9.55
N ARG A 229 -2.48 5.80 8.79
CA ARG A 229 -2.71 5.57 7.35
C ARG A 229 -2.84 6.89 6.58
N GLY A 230 -2.60 6.84 5.27
CA GLY A 230 -2.76 7.97 4.36
C GLY A 230 -2.13 9.27 4.87
N THR A 231 -2.95 10.32 5.01
CA THR A 231 -2.51 11.64 5.50
C THR A 231 -2.04 11.66 6.96
N GLN A 232 -2.39 10.65 7.76
CA GLN A 232 -1.91 10.51 9.13
C GLN A 232 -0.42 10.12 9.20
N LEU A 233 0.19 9.73 8.08
CA LEU A 233 1.61 9.43 7.98
C LEU A 233 2.50 10.65 7.72
N VAL A 234 1.93 11.86 7.59
CA VAL A 234 2.74 13.08 7.54
C VAL A 234 3.54 13.21 8.85
N GLY A 235 4.87 13.30 8.73
CA GLY A 235 5.81 13.22 9.85
C GLY A 235 6.39 11.82 10.11
N LEU A 236 6.03 10.80 9.31
CA LEU A 236 6.70 9.51 9.32
C LEU A 236 8.15 9.67 8.87
N LEU A 237 9.07 9.13 9.67
CA LEU A 237 10.49 9.03 9.40
C LEU A 237 10.84 7.59 9.01
N MET A 238 11.58 7.46 7.91
CA MET A 238 12.04 6.20 7.37
C MET A 238 13.53 6.26 7.06
N HIS A 239 14.15 5.11 6.81
CA HIS A 239 15.57 5.02 6.51
C HIS A 239 15.81 4.24 5.22
N PRO A 240 16.75 4.68 4.35
CA PRO A 240 17.20 3.85 3.24
C PRO A 240 17.75 2.52 3.76
N ALA A 241 17.52 1.45 3.00
CA ALA A 241 18.02 0.11 3.37
C ALA A 241 19.56 0.03 3.39
N SER A 242 20.24 0.96 2.71
CA SER A 242 21.70 1.13 2.78
C SER A 242 22.18 1.69 4.13
N GLY A 243 21.27 2.13 5.00
CA GLY A 243 21.56 2.52 6.39
C GLY A 243 21.99 3.97 6.60
N THR A 244 22.11 4.79 5.55
CA THR A 244 22.50 6.20 5.69
C THR A 244 21.38 7.15 5.27
N GLY A 245 21.23 8.25 6.01
CA GLY A 245 20.19 9.25 5.78
C GLY A 245 18.88 8.98 6.54
N THR A 246 18.02 9.99 6.57
CA THR A 246 16.66 9.89 7.11
C THR A 246 15.73 10.50 6.08
N LEU A 247 14.60 9.86 5.83
CA LEU A 247 13.56 10.34 4.94
C LEU A 247 12.33 10.71 5.76
N GLU A 248 11.65 11.79 5.37
CA GLU A 248 10.42 12.25 6.02
C GLU A 248 9.28 12.28 5.01
N VAL A 249 8.15 11.68 5.37
CA VAL A 249 6.88 11.86 4.64
C VAL A 249 6.31 13.22 4.98
N THR A 250 6.18 14.10 3.98
CA THR A 250 5.72 15.49 4.15
C THR A 250 4.31 15.71 3.60
N ALA A 251 3.84 14.82 2.73
CA ALA A 251 2.47 14.79 2.24
C ALA A 251 2.09 13.36 1.85
N ALA A 252 0.79 13.07 1.88
CA ALA A 252 0.22 11.85 1.35
C ALA A 252 -1.09 12.17 0.63
N VAL A 253 -1.36 11.49 -0.47
CA VAL A 253 -2.58 11.66 -1.27
C VAL A 253 -3.04 10.30 -1.77
N ASN A 254 -4.35 10.04 -1.69
CA ASN A 254 -4.90 8.83 -2.29
C ASN A 254 -4.79 8.94 -3.82
N ALA A 255 -4.24 7.92 -4.47
CA ALA A 255 -4.01 7.93 -5.90
C ALA A 255 -5.29 8.05 -6.75
N MET A 256 -6.46 7.75 -6.18
CA MET A 256 -7.76 8.00 -6.83
C MET A 256 -8.05 9.49 -7.04
N ASN A 257 -7.37 10.38 -6.31
CA ASN A 257 -7.52 11.83 -6.39
C ASN A 257 -6.41 12.49 -7.21
N VAL A 258 -5.49 11.71 -7.78
CA VAL A 258 -4.38 12.22 -8.58
C VAL A 258 -4.71 11.98 -10.05
N ALA A 259 -4.79 13.04 -10.84
CA ALA A 259 -5.04 12.91 -12.28
C ALA A 259 -3.82 12.36 -13.02
N THR A 260 -4.05 11.57 -14.06
CA THR A 260 -2.99 11.12 -14.96
C THR A 260 -2.71 12.18 -16.03
N THR A 261 -1.44 12.48 -16.25
CA THR A 261 -1.01 13.48 -17.25
C THR A 261 -1.07 12.98 -18.69
N GLU A 262 -1.00 11.66 -18.88
CA GLU A 262 -0.84 11.02 -20.21
C GLU A 262 -2.15 10.47 -20.80
N SER A 263 -3.18 10.30 -19.97
CA SER A 263 -4.49 9.79 -20.39
C SER A 263 -5.57 10.37 -19.47
N PRO A 264 -6.81 10.61 -19.94
CA PRO A 264 -7.90 10.99 -19.05
C PRO A 264 -8.12 9.89 -18.00
N GLY A 265 -8.09 10.25 -16.72
CA GLY A 265 -8.28 9.28 -15.64
C GLY A 265 -7.60 9.70 -14.35
N THR A 266 -7.69 8.80 -13.36
CA THR A 266 -7.03 8.93 -12.06
C THR A 266 -5.94 7.88 -11.94
N TRP A 267 -4.88 8.19 -11.19
CA TRP A 267 -3.65 7.39 -11.12
C TRP A 267 -3.95 5.96 -10.68
N ASP A 268 -4.83 5.78 -9.69
CA ASP A 268 -5.40 4.47 -9.35
C ASP A 268 -6.85 4.62 -8.86
N PRO A 269 -7.86 4.18 -9.64
CA PRO A 269 -9.26 4.30 -9.25
C PRO A 269 -9.67 3.36 -8.10
N SER A 270 -8.87 2.36 -7.74
CA SER A 270 -9.22 1.39 -6.69
C SER A 270 -9.23 1.98 -5.27
N GLY A 271 -8.62 3.15 -5.08
CA GLY A 271 -8.46 3.78 -3.76
C GLY A 271 -7.51 3.05 -2.80
N SER A 272 -6.92 1.93 -3.21
CA SER A 272 -6.02 1.10 -2.37
C SER A 272 -4.56 1.55 -2.41
N THR A 273 -4.24 2.58 -3.20
CA THR A 273 -2.89 3.10 -3.36
C THR A 273 -2.80 4.53 -2.86
N PHE A 274 -1.75 4.81 -2.09
CA PHE A 274 -1.39 6.17 -1.70
C PHE A 274 -0.05 6.56 -2.33
N LEU A 275 0.03 7.82 -2.72
CA LEU A 275 1.26 8.46 -3.16
C LEU A 275 1.74 9.42 -2.07
N TYR A 276 3.04 9.55 -1.93
CA TYR A 276 3.66 10.32 -0.84
C TYR A 276 4.64 11.35 -1.39
N ARG A 277 4.78 12.50 -0.72
CA ARG A 277 5.92 13.38 -0.91
C ARG A 277 6.95 13.08 0.16
N VAL A 278 8.14 12.67 -0.26
CA VAL A 278 9.21 12.25 0.66
C VAL A 278 10.42 13.16 0.50
N ARG A 279 10.91 13.67 1.64
CA ARG A 279 12.04 14.59 1.73
C ARG A 279 13.24 13.90 2.37
N ALA A 280 14.42 14.05 1.78
CA ALA A 280 15.66 13.59 2.40
C ALA A 280 16.15 14.61 3.44
N LEU A 281 16.44 14.13 4.65
CA LEU A 281 17.01 14.91 5.74
C LEU A 281 18.53 14.70 5.79
N GLY A 282 19.29 15.77 6.03
CA GLY A 282 20.73 15.69 6.33
C GLY A 282 21.66 16.40 5.34
N ALA A 283 21.17 16.79 4.15
CA ALA A 283 21.87 17.68 3.24
C ALA A 283 21.08 18.99 3.07
N GLN A 284 21.78 20.12 2.99
CA GLN A 284 21.18 21.42 2.68
C GLN A 284 21.54 21.79 1.23
N PRO A 285 20.58 22.26 0.42
CA PRO A 285 19.15 22.43 0.72
C PRO A 285 18.43 21.09 0.89
N LEU A 286 17.42 21.04 1.76
CA LEU A 286 16.52 19.88 1.82
C LEU A 286 15.79 19.75 0.48
N SER A 287 15.88 18.57 -0.15
CA SER A 287 15.20 18.28 -1.42
C SER A 287 14.24 17.11 -1.27
N ASN A 288 13.15 17.13 -2.04
CA ASN A 288 12.32 15.93 -2.21
C ASN A 288 13.10 14.92 -3.04
N ILE A 289 12.87 13.64 -2.76
CA ILE A 289 13.62 12.55 -3.41
C ILE A 289 13.27 12.41 -4.91
N CYS A 290 12.25 13.12 -5.39
CA CYS A 290 11.77 13.15 -6.77
C CYS A 290 11.87 14.54 -7.45
N ASP A 291 12.65 15.47 -6.90
CA ASP A 291 12.81 16.80 -7.49
C ASP A 291 13.54 16.77 -8.85
N ASN A 292 14.25 15.69 -9.18
CA ASN A 292 14.95 15.51 -10.46
C ASN A 292 14.02 15.08 -11.61
N ASN A 293 12.74 15.46 -11.55
CA ASN A 293 11.77 15.13 -12.60
C ASN A 293 12.25 15.71 -13.95
N PRO A 294 12.55 14.86 -14.95
CA PRO A 294 13.04 15.32 -16.25
C PRO A 294 11.95 16.02 -17.07
N VAL A 295 10.68 15.96 -16.64
CA VAL A 295 9.55 16.61 -17.29
C VAL A 295 9.26 17.96 -16.59
N PRO A 296 9.50 19.10 -17.25
CA PRO A 296 9.12 20.41 -16.72
C PRO A 296 7.61 20.45 -16.47
N ASN A 297 7.18 20.81 -15.25
CA ASN A 297 5.79 20.76 -14.77
C ASN A 297 5.20 19.34 -14.61
N GLY A 298 6.03 18.31 -14.54
CA GLY A 298 5.62 16.90 -14.54
C GLY A 298 4.92 16.36 -13.28
N GLY A 299 4.35 17.22 -12.44
CA GLY A 299 3.55 16.82 -11.27
C GLY A 299 4.18 17.12 -9.90
N GLU A 300 3.57 16.58 -8.86
CA GLU A 300 3.75 16.95 -7.44
C GLU A 300 5.00 16.35 -6.74
N ALA A 301 5.93 15.77 -7.50
CA ALA A 301 7.12 15.04 -6.99
C ALA A 301 6.72 13.93 -6.00
N LEU A 302 5.75 13.11 -6.41
CA LEU A 302 5.18 12.03 -5.60
C LEU A 302 5.93 10.70 -5.79
N VAL A 303 5.89 9.85 -4.77
CA VAL A 303 6.39 8.46 -4.82
C VAL A 303 5.30 7.46 -4.50
N VAL A 304 5.37 6.30 -5.15
CA VAL A 304 4.60 5.11 -4.79
C VAL A 304 5.49 4.12 -4.03
N PRO A 305 5.02 3.52 -2.93
CA PRO A 305 5.68 2.37 -2.33
C PRO A 305 5.32 1.07 -3.08
N VAL A 306 6.33 0.26 -3.37
CA VAL A 306 6.18 -0.99 -4.11
C VAL A 306 6.88 -2.11 -3.36
N ARG A 307 6.18 -3.25 -3.21
CA ARG A 307 6.76 -4.44 -2.58
C ARG A 307 7.90 -5.03 -3.43
N GLY A 308 8.95 -5.45 -2.74
CA GLY A 308 10.17 -5.99 -3.32
C GLY A 308 11.21 -4.90 -3.56
N LEU A 309 12.41 -5.32 -3.90
CA LEU A 309 13.57 -4.46 -4.15
C LEU A 309 13.95 -4.56 -5.62
N TYR A 310 14.35 -3.43 -6.20
CA TYR A 310 15.01 -3.40 -7.49
C TYR A 310 16.44 -2.90 -7.30
N ASP A 311 17.39 -3.51 -8.00
CA ASP A 311 18.74 -2.96 -8.15
C ASP A 311 18.83 -2.03 -9.35
N ASP A 312 20.00 -1.40 -9.54
CA ASP A 312 20.25 -0.48 -10.64
C ASP A 312 20.15 -1.15 -12.02
N LEU A 313 20.33 -2.47 -12.08
CA LEU A 313 20.14 -3.26 -13.31
C LEU A 313 18.67 -3.60 -13.54
N GLY A 314 17.74 -3.19 -12.70
CA GLY A 314 16.31 -3.52 -12.79
C GLY A 314 15.98 -4.97 -12.43
N VAL A 315 16.89 -5.70 -11.78
CA VAL A 315 16.61 -7.03 -11.24
C VAL A 315 15.82 -6.88 -9.96
N ARG A 316 14.75 -7.66 -9.84
CA ARG A 316 13.86 -7.63 -8.70
C ARG A 316 14.14 -8.77 -7.72
N THR A 317 14.13 -8.48 -6.42
CA THR A 317 14.18 -9.49 -5.34
C THR A 317 13.06 -9.26 -4.33
N GLU A 318 12.53 -10.34 -3.75
CA GLU A 318 11.60 -10.22 -2.62
C GLU A 318 12.33 -9.84 -1.34
N SER A 319 11.68 -9.08 -0.48
CA SER A 319 12.21 -8.72 0.83
C SER A 319 11.08 -8.55 1.84
N THR A 320 11.29 -9.09 3.04
CA THR A 320 10.47 -8.82 4.22
C THR A 320 11.04 -7.70 5.09
N ALA A 321 12.24 -7.22 4.78
CA ALA A 321 12.96 -6.22 5.57
C ALA A 321 12.94 -4.81 4.94
N ALA A 322 12.62 -4.72 3.65
CA ALA A 322 12.64 -3.47 2.90
C ALA A 322 11.67 -3.49 1.71
N PHE A 323 11.37 -2.32 1.18
CA PHE A 323 10.51 -2.10 0.02
C PHE A 323 11.09 -1.01 -0.89
N THR A 324 10.52 -0.87 -2.08
CA THR A 324 10.95 0.13 -3.06
C THR A 324 10.13 1.40 -2.99
N LEU A 325 10.76 2.57 -3.05
CA LEU A 325 10.10 3.82 -3.45
C LEU A 325 10.44 4.14 -4.91
N ALA A 326 9.43 4.54 -5.67
CA ALA A 326 9.59 4.97 -7.05
C ALA A 326 8.85 6.28 -7.30
N CYS A 327 9.54 7.25 -7.91
CA CYS A 327 8.95 8.51 -8.31
C CYS A 327 7.86 8.28 -9.36
N ASP A 328 6.82 9.11 -9.32
CA ASP A 328 5.63 9.02 -10.17
C ASP A 328 5.95 8.95 -11.67
N TYR A 329 6.95 9.71 -12.12
CA TYR A 329 7.45 9.75 -13.50
C TYR A 329 8.37 8.58 -13.88
N ALA A 330 8.84 7.78 -12.92
CA ALA A 330 9.77 6.68 -13.16
C ALA A 330 9.07 5.39 -13.57
N VAL A 331 9.82 4.49 -14.19
CA VAL A 331 9.25 3.30 -14.85
C VAL A 331 8.58 2.33 -13.89
N ILE A 332 9.09 2.15 -12.67
CA ILE A 332 8.42 1.31 -11.65
C ILE A 332 7.02 1.85 -11.36
N SER A 333 6.90 3.16 -11.14
CA SER A 333 5.60 3.82 -10.91
C SER A 333 4.68 3.72 -12.13
N LYS A 334 5.21 3.93 -13.34
CA LYS A 334 4.42 3.83 -14.58
C LYS A 334 3.81 2.45 -14.76
N CYS A 335 4.59 1.38 -14.58
CA CYS A 335 4.09 0.00 -14.67
C CYS A 335 3.05 -0.32 -13.60
N TYR A 336 3.23 0.19 -12.38
CA TYR A 336 2.22 0.10 -11.34
C TYR A 336 0.92 0.80 -11.75
N ARG A 337 1.02 2.03 -12.26
CA ARG A 337 -0.10 2.85 -12.71
C ARG A 337 -0.85 2.23 -13.90
N TRP A 338 -0.16 1.53 -14.79
CA TRP A 338 -0.78 0.74 -15.87
C TRP A 338 -1.51 -0.53 -15.35
N GLY A 339 -1.61 -0.71 -14.03
CA GLY A 339 -2.43 -1.73 -13.41
C GLY A 339 -1.65 -2.94 -12.89
N TYR A 340 -0.36 -3.08 -13.21
CA TYR A 340 0.47 -4.20 -12.74
C TYR A 340 0.87 -4.04 -11.27
N LYS A 341 -0.07 -4.04 -10.35
CA LYS A 341 0.19 -3.78 -8.94
C LYS A 341 0.63 -5.07 -8.24
N PRO A 342 1.89 -5.21 -7.79
CA PRO A 342 2.38 -6.50 -7.29
C PRO A 342 1.59 -7.09 -6.12
N TRP A 343 0.94 -6.25 -5.31
CA TRP A 343 0.11 -6.70 -4.19
C TRP A 343 -1.17 -7.44 -4.59
N LEU A 344 -1.57 -7.40 -5.87
CA LEU A 344 -2.70 -8.20 -6.37
C LEU A 344 -2.43 -9.71 -6.29
N ASP A 345 -1.17 -10.14 -6.21
CA ASP A 345 -0.81 -11.54 -5.95
C ASP A 345 -0.94 -11.94 -4.46
N GLY A 346 -1.29 -10.99 -3.58
CA GLY A 346 -1.38 -11.21 -2.14
C GLY A 346 -0.01 -11.14 -1.44
N ALA A 347 0.24 -12.05 -0.50
CA ALA A 347 1.47 -12.05 0.31
C ALA A 347 2.71 -12.51 -0.48
N GLN A 348 2.52 -13.40 -1.45
CA GLN A 348 3.59 -14.03 -2.23
C GLN A 348 3.66 -13.45 -3.64
N ALA A 349 4.86 -13.43 -4.20
CA ALA A 349 5.07 -13.03 -5.60
C ALA A 349 4.35 -14.00 -6.55
N GLY A 350 3.64 -13.47 -7.52
CA GLY A 350 2.90 -14.26 -8.50
C GLY A 350 2.97 -13.69 -9.91
N PRO A 351 1.98 -14.04 -10.76
CA PRO A 351 1.93 -13.59 -12.15
C PRO A 351 1.90 -12.06 -12.31
N VAL A 352 1.20 -11.32 -11.44
CA VAL A 352 1.13 -9.85 -11.55
C VAL A 352 2.47 -9.21 -11.21
N THR A 353 3.18 -9.73 -10.22
CA THR A 353 4.53 -9.30 -9.84
C THR A 353 5.52 -9.54 -10.98
N GLN A 354 5.43 -10.68 -11.66
CA GLN A 354 6.26 -10.97 -12.83
C GLN A 354 5.90 -10.06 -14.01
N ALA A 355 4.63 -9.77 -14.23
CA ALA A 355 4.17 -8.84 -15.27
C ALA A 355 4.63 -7.41 -14.98
N HIS A 356 4.55 -6.93 -13.74
CA HIS A 356 5.10 -5.64 -13.33
C HIS A 356 6.60 -5.57 -13.61
N TRP A 357 7.35 -6.60 -13.22
CA TRP A 357 8.79 -6.65 -13.46
C TRP A 357 9.13 -6.66 -14.96
N ALA A 358 8.47 -7.50 -15.75
CA ALA A 358 8.62 -7.51 -17.21
C ALA A 358 8.22 -6.18 -17.85
N CYS A 359 7.16 -5.54 -17.35
CA CYS A 359 6.75 -4.21 -17.76
C CYS A 359 7.87 -3.19 -17.54
N THR A 360 8.61 -3.25 -16.42
CA THR A 360 9.72 -2.31 -16.23
C THR A 360 10.81 -2.44 -17.29
N ARG A 361 11.04 -3.67 -17.81
CA ARG A 361 11.96 -3.93 -18.92
C ARG A 361 11.40 -3.34 -20.21
N MET A 362 10.17 -3.68 -20.54
CA MET A 362 9.42 -3.18 -21.69
C MET A 362 9.43 -1.66 -21.74
N ALA A 363 9.19 -1.04 -20.59
CA ALA A 363 9.01 0.39 -20.50
C ALA A 363 10.30 1.16 -20.81
N ARG A 364 11.45 0.63 -20.38
CA ARG A 364 12.77 1.16 -20.73
C ARG A 364 13.28 0.75 -22.10
N ALA A 365 12.56 -0.15 -22.80
CA ALA A 365 13.10 -0.92 -23.93
C ALA A 365 14.39 -1.67 -23.54
N ASP A 366 14.48 -2.20 -22.33
CA ASP A 366 15.66 -2.89 -21.81
C ASP A 366 15.75 -4.31 -22.39
N TYR A 367 16.05 -4.38 -23.69
CA TYR A 367 16.03 -5.61 -24.47
C TYR A 367 17.00 -6.66 -23.90
N CYS A 368 18.16 -6.21 -23.42
CA CYS A 368 19.19 -7.06 -22.82
C CYS A 368 18.84 -7.59 -21.43
N GLY A 369 17.90 -6.95 -20.71
CA GLY A 369 17.69 -7.18 -19.29
C GLY A 369 18.87 -6.74 -18.41
N ALA A 370 19.71 -5.84 -18.91
CA ALA A 370 20.94 -5.40 -18.26
C ALA A 370 20.78 -4.03 -17.57
N GLY A 371 19.59 -3.44 -17.61
CA GLY A 371 19.30 -2.14 -16.99
C GLY A 371 19.42 -0.96 -17.97
N ASP A 372 20.10 -1.15 -19.09
CA ASP A 372 20.21 -0.15 -20.15
C ASP A 372 18.85 0.18 -20.76
N SER A 373 18.65 1.47 -21.07
CA SER A 373 17.43 1.94 -21.70
C SER A 373 17.66 2.29 -23.17
N TYR A 374 16.85 1.69 -24.04
CA TYR A 374 16.87 1.89 -25.49
C TYR A 374 15.61 2.65 -25.96
N THR A 375 15.13 3.56 -25.12
CA THR A 375 13.98 4.45 -25.39
C THR A 375 14.30 5.88 -25.00
N ASN A 376 13.50 6.82 -25.50
CA ASN A 376 13.46 8.19 -24.98
C ASN A 376 12.22 8.38 -24.09
N ASP A 377 12.32 9.24 -23.08
CA ASP A 377 11.18 9.62 -22.26
C ASP A 377 10.07 10.19 -23.15
N GLY A 378 8.82 9.82 -22.85
CA GLY A 378 7.68 10.26 -23.65
C GLY A 378 7.43 9.44 -24.93
N THR A 379 8.30 8.49 -25.30
CA THR A 379 8.07 7.65 -26.48
C THR A 379 6.76 6.86 -26.30
N PRO A 380 5.80 6.93 -27.23
CA PRO A 380 4.52 6.25 -27.10
C PRO A 380 4.66 4.75 -27.39
N ILE A 381 4.03 3.92 -26.56
CA ILE A 381 3.82 2.48 -26.81
C ILE A 381 2.39 2.08 -26.54
N ARG A 382 1.95 0.97 -27.12
CA ARG A 382 0.71 0.32 -26.74
C ARG A 382 1.03 -1.03 -26.12
N LEU A 383 0.49 -1.33 -24.94
CA LEU A 383 0.81 -2.56 -24.22
C LEU A 383 -0.41 -3.42 -23.92
N TRP A 384 -0.16 -4.70 -23.71
CA TRP A 384 -1.13 -5.67 -23.20
C TRP A 384 -0.38 -6.84 -22.52
N ASP A 385 -1.12 -7.73 -21.89
CA ASP A 385 -0.58 -8.91 -21.23
C ASP A 385 -1.34 -10.21 -21.56
N ASP A 386 -0.73 -11.32 -21.14
CA ASP A 386 -1.27 -12.68 -21.25
C ASP A 386 -1.64 -13.22 -19.85
N LEU A 387 -2.02 -12.33 -18.92
CA LEU A 387 -2.51 -12.75 -17.61
C LEU A 387 -3.93 -13.30 -17.73
N THR A 388 -4.33 -14.12 -16.75
CA THR A 388 -5.70 -14.62 -16.66
C THR A 388 -6.21 -14.36 -15.24
N PRO A 389 -7.17 -13.43 -15.04
CA PRO A 389 -7.68 -12.45 -16.02
C PRO A 389 -6.60 -11.45 -16.49
N THR A 390 -6.78 -10.84 -17.67
CA THR A 390 -5.85 -9.82 -18.20
C THR A 390 -5.98 -8.52 -17.42
N ILE A 391 -4.86 -7.82 -17.22
CA ILE A 391 -4.86 -6.46 -16.64
C ILE A 391 -5.04 -5.43 -17.75
N ASN A 392 -4.24 -5.56 -18.82
CA ASN A 392 -4.36 -4.81 -20.06
C ASN A 392 -4.72 -5.81 -21.16
N PRO A 393 -5.97 -5.81 -21.66
CA PRO A 393 -6.39 -6.71 -22.71
C PRO A 393 -5.69 -6.37 -24.04
N PRO A 394 -5.58 -7.33 -24.98
CA PRO A 394 -5.12 -7.03 -26.33
C PRO A 394 -5.94 -5.88 -26.96
N PRO A 395 -5.31 -4.98 -27.73
CA PRO A 395 -6.00 -3.83 -28.31
C PRO A 395 -7.22 -4.25 -29.17
N ALA A 396 -8.39 -3.65 -28.90
CA ALA A 396 -9.63 -3.94 -29.63
C ALA A 396 -9.58 -3.49 -31.10
N ASN A 397 -8.81 -2.43 -31.40
CA ASN A 397 -8.54 -1.98 -32.76
C ASN A 397 -7.24 -2.63 -33.26
N PRO A 398 -7.31 -3.64 -34.16
CA PRO A 398 -6.13 -4.36 -34.65
C PRO A 398 -5.28 -3.53 -35.60
N ILE A 399 -5.70 -2.30 -35.93
CA ILE A 399 -4.91 -1.34 -36.70
C ILE A 399 -4.24 -0.41 -35.70
N PRO A 400 -2.92 -0.50 -35.52
CA PRO A 400 -2.21 0.41 -34.65
C PRO A 400 -2.30 1.85 -35.14
N ALA A 401 -2.06 2.81 -34.24
CA ALA A 401 -1.78 4.18 -34.66
C ALA A 401 -0.71 4.13 -35.77
N VAL A 402 -0.84 4.95 -36.82
CA VAL A 402 0.00 4.86 -38.03
C VAL A 402 1.47 4.63 -37.64
N SER A 403 2.08 3.56 -38.15
CA SER A 403 3.47 3.12 -37.93
C SER A 403 3.82 2.45 -36.59
N MET A 404 2.86 2.18 -35.70
CA MET A 404 3.10 1.25 -34.59
C MET A 404 2.95 -0.19 -35.09
N THR A 405 3.93 -1.03 -34.79
CA THR A 405 3.90 -2.47 -35.08
C THR A 405 4.31 -3.23 -33.83
N PHE A 406 4.04 -4.54 -33.78
CA PHE A 406 4.47 -5.38 -32.68
C PHE A 406 5.99 -5.24 -32.49
N GLU A 407 6.40 -4.82 -31.29
CA GLU A 407 7.81 -4.57 -30.99
C GLU A 407 8.44 -5.82 -30.41
N ALA A 408 7.89 -6.34 -29.31
CA ALA A 408 8.51 -7.39 -28.52
C ALA A 408 7.51 -8.05 -27.55
N GLY A 409 7.85 -9.28 -27.18
CA GLY A 409 7.35 -9.92 -25.96
C GLY A 409 8.39 -9.85 -24.86
N TRP A 410 7.95 -9.66 -23.61
CA TRP A 410 8.83 -9.35 -22.50
C TRP A 410 8.72 -10.33 -21.34
N LYS A 411 9.86 -10.50 -20.66
CA LYS A 411 10.03 -11.25 -19.42
C LYS A 411 10.79 -10.42 -18.40
N THR A 412 10.95 -10.98 -17.20
CA THR A 412 11.69 -10.38 -16.09
C THR A 412 13.17 -10.12 -16.41
N ASN A 413 13.74 -10.87 -17.35
CA ASN A 413 15.14 -10.78 -17.77
C ASN A 413 15.34 -10.05 -19.12
N GLY A 414 14.37 -9.24 -19.58
CA GLY A 414 14.48 -8.47 -20.82
C GLY A 414 13.48 -8.91 -21.89
N ALA A 415 13.81 -8.68 -23.16
CA ALA A 415 12.99 -9.14 -24.27
C ALA A 415 13.06 -10.67 -24.38
N ALA A 416 11.90 -11.32 -24.36
CA ALA A 416 11.79 -12.74 -24.65
C ALA A 416 12.01 -13.01 -26.14
N CYS A 417 11.52 -12.07 -26.97
CA CYS A 417 11.75 -12.01 -28.40
C CYS A 417 11.53 -10.58 -28.88
N LEU A 418 12.15 -10.21 -30.00
CA LEU A 418 12.15 -8.84 -30.54
C LEU A 418 11.87 -8.88 -32.04
N SER A 419 10.91 -8.07 -32.48
CA SER A 419 10.55 -7.90 -33.90
C SER A 419 11.27 -6.71 -34.51
N HIS A 420 11.28 -5.56 -33.82
CA HIS A 420 12.01 -4.37 -34.27
C HIS A 420 12.48 -3.50 -33.10
N TRP A 421 13.50 -2.68 -33.34
CA TRP A 421 13.93 -1.65 -32.40
C TRP A 421 12.91 -0.51 -32.33
N ARG A 422 12.65 -0.02 -31.12
CA ARG A 422 11.87 1.20 -30.88
C ARG A 422 12.58 2.45 -31.40
N TRP A 423 13.89 2.53 -31.21
CA TRP A 423 14.75 3.60 -31.73
C TRP A 423 15.95 3.00 -32.46
N LYS A 424 15.99 3.16 -33.79
CA LYS A 424 17.07 2.62 -34.63
C LYS A 424 18.43 3.26 -34.34
N THR A 425 18.48 4.40 -33.67
CA THR A 425 19.72 5.06 -33.24
C THR A 425 20.19 4.60 -31.86
N LEU A 426 19.35 3.89 -31.10
CA LEU A 426 19.64 3.33 -29.77
C LEU A 426 19.51 1.80 -29.86
N GLN A 427 20.34 1.15 -30.68
CA GLN A 427 20.26 -0.31 -30.87
C GLN A 427 21.06 -1.06 -29.81
N ALA A 428 20.52 -2.18 -29.34
CA ALA A 428 21.18 -3.06 -28.36
C ALA A 428 22.01 -4.18 -29.02
N ASN A 429 22.77 -3.84 -30.06
CA ASN A 429 23.57 -4.79 -30.88
C ASN A 429 24.66 -5.55 -30.09
N THR A 430 24.81 -5.26 -28.80
CA THR A 430 25.76 -5.89 -27.89
C THR A 430 25.21 -7.17 -27.24
N CYS A 431 23.88 -7.35 -27.19
CA CYS A 431 23.24 -8.44 -26.45
C CYS A 431 22.11 -9.14 -27.23
N ILE A 432 21.52 -8.46 -28.21
CA ILE A 432 20.45 -8.99 -29.05
C ILE A 432 20.63 -8.43 -30.46
N ASN A 433 20.99 -9.31 -31.40
CA ASN A 433 21.23 -8.92 -32.78
C ASN A 433 19.98 -9.19 -33.61
N LEU A 434 19.25 -8.14 -33.98
CA LEU A 434 18.18 -8.27 -34.97
C LEU A 434 18.76 -8.58 -36.34
N HIS A 435 18.59 -9.83 -36.77
CA HIS A 435 18.89 -10.25 -38.12
C HIS A 435 17.65 -10.08 -38.99
N TRP A 436 17.68 -9.13 -39.91
CA TRP A 436 16.61 -8.96 -40.90
C TRP A 436 16.41 -10.24 -41.71
N PRO A 437 15.17 -10.66 -42.02
CA PRO A 437 14.92 -11.80 -42.88
C PRO A 437 15.71 -11.69 -44.20
N ILE A 438 16.60 -12.65 -44.44
CA ILE A 438 17.26 -12.86 -45.72
C ILE A 438 16.36 -13.79 -46.49
N TYR A 439 15.99 -13.41 -47.71
CA TYR A 439 15.16 -14.21 -48.59
C TYR A 439 16.03 -14.90 -49.63
N ASP A 440 15.81 -16.19 -49.89
CA ASP A 440 16.36 -16.86 -51.07
C ASP A 440 15.69 -16.33 -52.35
N ALA A 441 16.21 -16.78 -53.50
CA ALA A 441 15.66 -16.45 -54.81
C ALA A 441 14.20 -16.89 -55.02
N ASN A 442 13.66 -17.74 -54.15
CA ASN A 442 12.28 -18.22 -54.17
C ASN A 442 11.38 -17.50 -53.17
N GLY A 443 11.90 -16.52 -52.41
CA GLY A 443 11.17 -15.78 -51.40
C GLY A 443 11.03 -16.49 -50.05
N ASN A 444 11.80 -17.56 -49.80
CA ASN A 444 11.83 -18.21 -48.48
C ASN A 444 12.84 -17.51 -47.56
N VAL A 445 12.51 -17.38 -46.27
CA VAL A 445 13.46 -16.82 -45.29
C VAL A 445 14.56 -17.85 -44.99
N THR A 446 15.82 -17.49 -45.23
CA THR A 446 16.99 -18.39 -45.10
C THR A 446 17.82 -18.19 -43.84
N ASN A 447 17.67 -17.07 -43.15
CA ASN A 447 18.27 -16.84 -41.82
C ASN A 447 17.20 -16.90 -40.74
N ASP A 448 16.18 -17.72 -40.97
CA ASP A 448 15.05 -17.83 -40.07
C ASP A 448 15.44 -18.58 -38.80
N CYS A 449 15.71 -17.80 -37.76
CA CYS A 449 16.06 -18.25 -36.44
C CYS A 449 14.93 -19.06 -35.73
N ARG A 450 13.78 -19.26 -36.40
CA ARG A 450 12.65 -20.08 -35.94
C ARG A 450 12.88 -21.60 -36.06
N SER A 451 13.98 -22.08 -36.66
CA SER A 451 14.27 -23.51 -36.82
C SER A 451 15.14 -24.11 -35.68
N PRO A 452 14.78 -25.25 -35.07
CA PRO A 452 15.64 -25.97 -34.14
C PRO A 452 16.92 -26.47 -34.85
N GLY A 453 18.09 -25.99 -34.43
CA GLY A 453 19.39 -26.46 -34.94
C GLY A 453 20.17 -25.49 -35.85
N ALA A 454 19.74 -24.23 -35.98
CA ALA A 454 20.55 -23.21 -36.64
C ALA A 454 21.88 -23.00 -35.89
N THR A 455 23.00 -23.07 -36.62
CA THR A 455 24.37 -22.96 -36.07
C THR A 455 24.84 -21.52 -35.87
N GLU A 456 24.01 -20.53 -36.24
CA GLU A 456 24.28 -19.11 -36.00
C GLU A 456 23.50 -18.62 -34.79
N SER A 457 24.17 -17.84 -33.94
CA SER A 457 23.67 -17.24 -32.71
C SER A 457 22.65 -16.13 -32.99
N CYS A 458 21.54 -16.50 -33.59
CA CYS A 458 20.41 -15.63 -33.85
C CYS A 458 19.71 -15.13 -32.59
N SER A 459 19.20 -13.90 -32.59
CA SER A 459 18.22 -13.45 -31.60
C SER A 459 16.89 -14.20 -31.72
N ALA A 460 16.18 -14.39 -30.61
CA ALA A 460 14.77 -14.80 -30.63
C ALA A 460 13.92 -13.70 -31.30
N ILE A 461 13.35 -13.99 -32.47
CA ILE A 461 12.43 -13.10 -33.21
C ILE A 461 11.03 -13.67 -33.09
N CYS A 462 10.03 -12.79 -32.97
CA CYS A 462 8.61 -13.15 -32.99
C CYS A 462 7.81 -12.09 -33.74
N ASP A 463 6.79 -12.53 -34.46
CA ASP A 463 5.96 -11.66 -35.29
C ASP A 463 4.74 -11.13 -34.51
N ASP A 464 4.32 -11.85 -33.46
CA ASP A 464 3.16 -11.48 -32.65
C ASP A 464 3.24 -11.97 -31.18
N ALA A 465 2.28 -11.53 -30.36
CA ALA A 465 2.18 -11.92 -28.95
C ALA A 465 1.92 -13.42 -28.74
N ARG A 466 1.19 -14.08 -29.65
CA ARG A 466 0.88 -15.51 -29.53
C ARG A 466 2.15 -16.35 -29.67
N GLU A 467 3.00 -16.00 -30.63
CA GLU A 467 4.32 -16.59 -30.81
C GLU A 467 5.21 -16.31 -29.60
N ALA A 468 5.25 -15.04 -29.17
CA ALA A 468 6.02 -14.60 -28.00
C ALA A 468 5.66 -15.38 -26.72
N THR A 469 4.37 -15.62 -26.45
CA THR A 469 3.93 -16.47 -25.35
C THR A 469 4.33 -17.92 -25.58
N LYS A 470 3.93 -18.51 -26.72
CA LYS A 470 3.98 -19.96 -26.92
C LYS A 470 5.40 -20.49 -27.03
N LEU A 471 6.26 -19.77 -27.74
CA LEU A 471 7.64 -20.20 -28.00
C LEU A 471 8.60 -19.65 -26.95
N PHE A 472 8.38 -18.41 -26.52
CA PHE A 472 9.33 -17.68 -25.70
C PHE A 472 8.82 -17.35 -24.30
N GLY A 473 7.60 -17.73 -23.92
CA GLY A 473 7.05 -17.56 -22.56
C GLY A 473 6.88 -16.11 -22.09
N ALA A 474 6.74 -15.16 -23.02
CA ALA A 474 6.52 -13.75 -22.71
C ALA A 474 5.27 -13.55 -21.82
N LYS A 475 5.27 -12.45 -21.06
CA LYS A 475 4.20 -12.11 -20.08
C LYS A 475 3.45 -10.83 -20.44
N VAL A 476 4.19 -9.85 -20.94
CA VAL A 476 3.68 -8.56 -21.38
C VAL A 476 4.24 -8.28 -22.77
N PHE A 477 3.51 -7.50 -23.55
CA PHE A 477 3.82 -7.21 -24.94
C PHE A 477 3.62 -5.74 -25.21
N ASN A 478 4.26 -5.27 -26.27
CA ASN A 478 3.93 -3.94 -26.76
C ASN A 478 4.05 -3.80 -28.28
N GLU A 479 3.34 -2.81 -28.78
CA GLU A 479 3.58 -2.18 -30.07
C GLU A 479 4.32 -0.86 -29.87
N SER A 480 5.15 -0.49 -30.83
CA SER A 480 5.74 0.84 -30.92
C SER A 480 6.08 1.21 -32.34
N LYS A 481 6.37 2.49 -32.56
CA LYS A 481 6.97 2.95 -33.81
C LYS A 481 8.46 2.60 -33.82
N SER A 482 8.96 2.15 -34.97
CA SER A 482 10.41 2.11 -35.22
C SER A 482 10.90 3.52 -35.60
N ASN A 483 11.46 4.25 -34.63
CA ASN A 483 11.89 5.64 -34.79
C ASN A 483 13.31 5.74 -35.35
N GLY A 484 13.50 6.64 -36.31
CA GLY A 484 14.78 6.90 -36.99
C GLY A 484 14.63 6.83 -38.51
N PRO A 485 15.60 7.38 -39.27
CA PRO A 485 15.60 7.28 -40.74
C PRO A 485 15.58 5.84 -41.25
#